data_AF-A0A4Y2TQI1-F1
#
_entry.id   AF-A0A4Y2TQI1-F1
#
_cell.length_a   1.000
_cell.length_b   1.000
_cell.length_c   1.000
_cell.angle_alpha   90.00
_cell.angle_beta   90.00
_cell.angle_gamma   90.00
#
_symmetry.space_group_name_H-M   'P 1'
#
loop_
_entity.id
_entity.type
_entity.pdbx_description
1 polymer ?
#
loop_
_entity_poly.entity_id
_entity_poly.type
_entity_poly.pdbx_seq_one_letter_code
_entity_poly.pdbx_strand_id
1 'polypeptide(L)'
;MVQKAAFKTLKKKPKRLAQRFSFWNEDLRSARNRVSKLFKIYLRSKANNSSVDTVQNSGIAYRKARDEYKKLLLYTKRKAWESYCVNYNERFGTLFNIVFNKFNSNNDIAVNPNNDPNLTVNDKIKYIMDDFFQSHLQER
;
A
#
# COMPACT_ATOMS: atom_id res chain seq x y z
N MET A 1 8.53 -40.45 14.86
CA MET A 1 9.31 -39.79 13.78
C MET A 1 8.72 -38.46 13.28
N VAL A 2 7.45 -38.13 13.59
CA VAL A 2 6.77 -36.89 13.13
C VAL A 2 7.11 -35.63 13.94
N GLN A 3 7.41 -35.75 15.24
CA GLN A 3 7.74 -34.60 16.11
C GLN A 3 9.07 -33.90 15.70
N LYS A 4 10.08 -34.66 15.24
CA LYS A 4 11.35 -34.08 14.74
C LYS A 4 11.18 -33.26 13.45
N ALA A 5 10.15 -33.54 12.65
CA ALA A 5 9.82 -32.78 11.44
C ALA A 5 9.09 -31.47 11.78
N ALA A 6 8.19 -31.49 12.78
CA ALA A 6 7.44 -30.32 13.25
C ALA A 6 8.34 -29.23 13.88
N PHE A 7 9.46 -29.59 14.52
CA PHE A 7 10.42 -28.62 15.05
C PHE A 7 11.32 -27.99 13.97
N LYS A 8 11.45 -28.58 12.77
CA LYS A 8 12.22 -27.98 11.67
C LYS A 8 11.47 -26.85 10.97
N THR A 9 10.13 -26.89 10.93
CA THR A 9 9.30 -25.81 10.37
C THR A 9 9.16 -24.61 11.31
N LEU A 10 9.44 -24.79 12.61
CA LEU A 10 9.52 -23.73 13.63
C LEU A 10 10.91 -23.07 13.72
N LYS A 11 11.88 -23.44 12.87
CA LYS A 11 13.10 -22.63 12.75
C LYS A 11 12.74 -21.29 12.13
N LYS A 12 12.71 -20.23 12.96
CA LYS A 12 12.68 -18.83 12.52
C LYS A 12 13.61 -18.68 11.32
N LYS A 13 13.05 -18.33 10.14
CA LYS A 13 13.86 -17.97 8.97
C LYS A 13 14.91 -16.93 9.42
N PRO A 14 16.14 -16.97 8.87
CA PRO A 14 17.08 -15.88 9.06
C PRO A 14 16.37 -14.57 8.70
N LYS A 15 16.39 -13.59 9.61
CA LYS A 15 15.74 -12.27 9.43
C LYS A 15 16.13 -11.55 8.12
N ARG A 16 17.14 -12.04 7.40
CA ARG A 16 17.66 -11.52 6.13
C ARG A 16 16.82 -11.89 4.90
N LEU A 17 15.96 -12.92 4.96
CA LEU A 17 15.20 -13.44 3.80
C LEU A 17 13.68 -13.23 3.88
N ALA A 18 13.18 -12.68 4.99
CA ALA A 18 11.87 -12.06 4.96
C ALA A 18 12.08 -10.69 4.31
N GLN A 19 11.89 -10.57 3.00
CA GLN A 19 11.69 -9.26 2.38
C GLN A 19 10.60 -8.57 3.18
N ARG A 20 11.00 -7.63 4.06
CA ARG A 20 10.04 -6.76 4.74
C ARG A 20 9.32 -6.02 3.63
N PHE A 21 8.00 -5.92 3.76
CA PHE A 21 7.17 -5.17 2.84
C PHE A 21 7.85 -3.84 2.50
N SER A 22 8.08 -3.60 1.21
CA SER A 22 8.68 -2.38 0.70
C SER A 22 8.01 -2.05 -0.63
N PHE A 23 7.61 -0.80 -0.79
CA PHE A 23 7.07 -0.26 -2.04
C PHE A 23 8.12 0.59 -2.79
N TRP A 24 9.33 0.74 -2.24
CA TRP A 24 10.37 1.54 -2.88
C TRP A 24 10.99 0.78 -4.05
N ASN A 25 10.84 1.33 -5.25
CA ASN A 25 11.47 0.88 -6.48
C ASN A 25 12.32 2.01 -7.11
N GLU A 26 13.02 1.69 -8.18
CA GLU A 26 13.95 2.62 -8.83
C GLU A 26 13.24 3.80 -9.52
N ASP A 27 12.09 3.55 -10.14
CA ASP A 27 11.28 4.60 -10.78
C ASP A 27 10.82 5.65 -9.77
N LEU A 28 10.36 5.20 -8.60
CA LEU A 28 9.89 6.07 -7.53
C LEU A 28 11.04 6.89 -6.93
N ARG A 29 12.24 6.31 -6.81
CA ARG A 29 13.45 7.04 -6.39
C ARG A 29 13.85 8.09 -7.42
N SER A 30 13.87 7.72 -8.70
CA SER A 30 14.19 8.61 -9.82
C SER A 30 13.23 9.80 -9.89
N ALA A 31 11.92 9.54 -9.80
CA ALA A 31 10.89 10.58 -9.79
C ALA A 31 11.03 11.51 -8.57
N ARG A 32 11.27 10.97 -7.37
CA ARG A 32 11.51 11.78 -6.15
C ARG A 32 12.74 12.68 -6.30
N ASN A 33 13.82 12.13 -6.84
CA ASN A 33 15.07 12.87 -7.06
C ASN A 33 14.87 14.01 -8.08
N ARG A 34 14.10 13.75 -9.15
CA ARG A 34 13.69 14.77 -10.13
C ARG A 34 12.88 15.90 -9.49
N VAL A 35 11.87 15.58 -8.67
CA VAL A 35 11.08 16.58 -7.93
C VAL A 35 11.98 17.42 -7.03
N SER A 36 12.89 16.78 -6.29
CA SER A 36 13.83 17.46 -5.40
C SER A 36 14.77 18.40 -6.15
N LYS A 37 15.25 18.00 -7.34
CA LYS A 37 16.06 18.85 -8.21
C LYS A 37 15.28 20.07 -8.69
N LEU A 38 14.07 19.88 -9.21
CA LEU A 38 13.24 20.97 -9.72
C LEU A 38 12.81 21.94 -8.62
N PHE A 39 12.51 21.42 -7.42
CA PHE A 39 12.20 22.26 -6.26
C PHE A 39 13.36 23.18 -5.89
N LYS A 40 14.59 22.64 -5.86
CA LYS A 40 15.80 23.45 -5.60
C LYS A 40 16.02 24.51 -6.67
N ILE A 41 15.77 24.20 -7.95
CA ILE A 41 15.87 25.18 -9.04
C ILE A 41 14.85 26.30 -8.83
N TYR A 42 13.58 25.97 -8.61
CA TYR A 42 12.52 26.95 -8.36
C TYR A 42 12.84 27.87 -7.16
N LEU A 43 13.28 27.29 -6.04
CA LEU A 43 13.66 28.08 -4.86
C LEU A 43 14.82 29.03 -5.14
N ARG A 44 15.85 28.58 -5.89
CA ARG A 44 16.99 29.42 -6.27
C ARG A 44 16.55 30.55 -7.20
N SER A 45 15.72 30.27 -8.21
CA SER A 45 15.20 31.29 -9.11
C SER A 45 14.40 32.36 -8.34
N LYS A 46 13.62 31.95 -7.34
CA LYS A 46 12.88 32.87 -6.47
C LYS A 46 13.79 33.70 -5.57
N ALA A 47 14.84 33.11 -5.01
CA ALA A 47 15.78 33.80 -4.12
C ALA A 47 16.70 34.79 -4.87
N ASN A 48 17.08 34.46 -6.10
CA ASN A 48 18.05 35.24 -6.89
C ASN A 48 17.40 36.41 -7.66
N ASN A 49 16.14 36.78 -7.37
CA ASN A 49 15.37 37.76 -8.14
C ASN A 49 15.45 37.53 -9.67
N SER A 50 15.43 36.26 -10.09
CA SER A 50 15.42 35.92 -11.51
C SER A 50 14.18 36.49 -12.20
N SER A 51 14.18 36.58 -13.53
CA SER A 51 13.04 37.08 -14.28
C SER A 51 11.75 36.34 -13.91
N VAL A 52 10.62 37.07 -13.95
CA VAL A 52 9.30 36.54 -13.62
C VAL A 52 9.00 35.26 -14.42
N ASP A 53 9.34 35.25 -15.70
CA ASP A 53 9.18 34.08 -16.58
C ASP A 53 10.00 32.87 -16.12
N THR A 54 11.24 33.10 -15.65
CA THR A 54 12.10 32.03 -15.14
C THR A 54 11.52 31.40 -13.87
N VAL A 55 11.03 32.23 -12.94
CA VAL A 55 10.40 31.78 -11.70
C VAL A 55 9.10 31.03 -12.00
N GLN A 56 8.31 31.52 -12.95
CA GLN A 56 7.05 30.89 -13.34
C GLN A 56 7.30 29.53 -14.03
N ASN A 57 8.20 29.47 -15.01
CA ASN A 57 8.51 28.25 -15.76
C ASN A 57 9.10 27.17 -14.84
N SER A 58 10.05 27.53 -13.97
CA SER A 58 10.61 26.59 -12.99
C SER A 58 9.56 26.11 -11.98
N GLY A 59 8.63 26.99 -11.57
CA GLY A 59 7.49 26.65 -10.72
C GLY A 59 6.52 25.67 -11.37
N ILE A 60 6.15 25.90 -12.63
CA ILE A 60 5.29 25.00 -13.41
C ILE A 60 5.94 23.62 -13.55
N ALA A 61 7.23 23.58 -13.93
CA ALA A 61 7.96 22.33 -14.09
C ALA A 61 8.02 21.53 -12.76
N TYR A 62 8.27 22.19 -11.64
CA TYR A 62 8.24 21.58 -10.31
C TYR A 62 6.85 21.02 -9.97
N ARG A 63 5.79 21.82 -10.13
CA ARG A 63 4.40 21.39 -9.81
C ARG A 63 3.99 20.18 -10.64
N LYS A 64 4.26 20.21 -11.95
CA LYS A 64 3.98 19.09 -12.86
C LYS A 64 4.69 17.80 -12.41
N ALA A 65 6.00 17.88 -12.16
CA ALA A 65 6.78 16.71 -11.71
C ALA A 65 6.31 16.20 -10.33
N ARG A 66 5.86 17.09 -9.44
CA ARG A 66 5.34 16.71 -8.12
C ARG A 66 4.01 15.95 -8.24
N ASP A 67 3.13 16.38 -9.14
CA ASP A 67 1.84 15.72 -9.35
C ASP A 67 2.04 14.34 -10.00
N GLU A 68 2.94 14.24 -10.99
CA GLU A 68 3.37 12.97 -11.57
C GLU A 68 3.95 12.02 -10.50
N TYR A 69 4.85 12.52 -9.64
CA TYR A 69 5.42 11.74 -8.55
C TYR A 69 4.36 11.25 -7.55
N LYS A 70 3.38 12.09 -7.20
CA LYS A 70 2.28 11.70 -6.29
C LYS A 70 1.45 10.57 -6.88
N LYS A 71 1.08 10.67 -8.16
CA LYS A 71 0.34 9.60 -8.86
C LYS A 71 1.12 8.30 -8.85
N LEU A 72 2.41 8.36 -9.19
CA LEU A 72 3.30 7.19 -9.16
C LEU A 72 3.43 6.60 -7.75
N LEU A 73 3.62 7.42 -6.72
CA LEU A 73 3.74 6.98 -5.34
C LEU A 73 2.51 6.20 -4.86
N LEU A 74 1.31 6.73 -5.12
CA LEU A 74 0.06 6.08 -4.74
C LEU A 74 -0.13 4.76 -5.50
N TYR A 75 0.12 4.77 -6.82
CA TYR A 75 0.05 3.57 -7.64
C TYR A 75 1.01 2.49 -7.16
N THR A 76 2.28 2.82 -6.95
CA THR A 76 3.31 1.87 -6.48
C THR A 76 3.00 1.33 -5.09
N LYS A 77 2.52 2.17 -4.16
CA LYS A 77 2.08 1.71 -2.83
C LYS A 77 0.94 0.70 -2.94
N ARG A 78 -0.08 1.01 -3.74
CA ARG A 78 -1.23 0.13 -3.94
C ARG A 78 -0.78 -1.21 -4.55
N LYS A 79 0.01 -1.17 -5.63
CA LYS A 79 0.52 -2.39 -6.28
C LYS A 79 1.40 -3.23 -5.37
N ALA A 80 2.31 -2.60 -4.63
CA ALA A 80 3.13 -3.33 -3.66
C ALA A 80 2.26 -3.99 -2.58
N TRP A 81 1.21 -3.30 -2.10
CA TRP A 81 0.27 -3.84 -1.12
C TRP A 81 -0.56 -5.00 -1.69
N GLU A 82 -1.13 -4.85 -2.89
CA GLU A 82 -1.83 -5.92 -3.60
C GLU A 82 -0.95 -7.16 -3.73
N SER A 83 0.27 -7.02 -4.25
CA SER A 83 1.21 -8.13 -4.39
C SER A 83 1.62 -8.73 -3.04
N TYR A 84 1.73 -7.93 -1.98
CA TYR A 84 2.03 -8.43 -0.65
C TYR A 84 0.86 -9.26 -0.10
N CYS A 85 -0.38 -8.80 -0.22
CA CYS A 85 -1.57 -9.53 0.19
C CYS A 85 -1.75 -10.83 -0.59
N VAL A 86 -1.58 -10.81 -1.91
CA VAL A 86 -1.66 -12.02 -2.76
C VAL A 86 -0.57 -13.02 -2.36
N ASN A 87 0.69 -12.60 -2.27
CA ASN A 87 1.79 -13.49 -1.85
C ASN A 87 1.61 -14.00 -0.42
N TYR A 88 1.05 -13.20 0.49
CA TYR A 88 0.75 -13.62 1.85
C TYR A 88 -0.38 -14.66 1.87
N ASN A 89 -1.42 -14.47 1.06
CA ASN A 89 -2.51 -15.42 0.91
C ASN A 89 -2.05 -16.72 0.23
N GLU A 90 -1.21 -16.68 -0.80
CA GLU A 90 -0.67 -17.89 -1.41
C GLU A 90 0.24 -18.65 -0.44
N ARG A 91 1.05 -17.92 0.34
CA ARG A 91 2.07 -18.53 1.21
C ARG A 91 1.55 -18.96 2.58
N PHE A 92 0.56 -18.25 3.11
CA PHE A 92 -0.01 -18.49 4.43
C PHE A 92 -1.50 -18.69 4.40
N GLY A 93 -2.21 -18.48 3.29
CA GLY A 93 -3.65 -18.71 3.21
C GLY A 93 -4.02 -20.16 3.46
N THR A 94 -3.20 -21.13 3.04
CA THR A 94 -3.41 -22.54 3.40
C THR A 94 -3.21 -22.76 4.90
N LEU A 95 -2.18 -22.16 5.52
CA LEU A 95 -1.92 -22.28 6.97
C LEU A 95 -2.97 -21.51 7.79
N PHE A 96 -3.43 -20.36 7.31
CA PHE A 96 -4.47 -19.54 7.90
C PHE A 96 -5.82 -20.27 7.80
N ASN A 97 -6.15 -20.85 6.65
CA ASN A 97 -7.31 -21.73 6.52
C ASN A 97 -7.16 -22.98 7.42
N ILE A 98 -5.98 -23.58 7.53
CA ILE A 98 -5.77 -24.72 8.44
C ILE A 98 -5.84 -24.31 9.92
N VAL A 99 -5.50 -23.09 10.31
CA VAL A 99 -5.48 -22.64 11.72
C VAL A 99 -6.79 -21.97 12.12
N PHE A 100 -7.46 -21.26 11.23
CA PHE A 100 -8.71 -20.53 11.52
C PHE A 100 -9.95 -21.27 11.02
N ASN A 101 -9.84 -22.15 10.02
CA ASN A 101 -10.95 -22.96 9.51
C ASN A 101 -10.99 -24.36 10.15
N LYS A 102 -9.89 -24.86 10.74
CA LYS A 102 -9.89 -26.13 11.50
C LYS A 102 -10.42 -25.99 12.93
N PHE A 103 -10.50 -24.78 13.45
CA PHE A 103 -10.89 -24.54 14.84
C PHE A 103 -12.36 -24.15 15.03
N ASN A 104 -13.19 -24.08 13.97
CA ASN A 104 -14.60 -23.66 14.09
C ASN A 104 -14.76 -22.48 15.08
N SER A 105 -13.77 -21.59 15.14
CA SER A 105 -13.90 -20.39 15.94
C SER A 105 -14.91 -19.58 15.18
N ASN A 106 -16.06 -19.33 15.78
CA ASN A 106 -17.05 -18.40 15.27
C ASN A 106 -16.29 -17.12 14.85
N ASN A 107 -15.97 -17.02 13.56
CA ASN A 107 -15.26 -15.90 12.98
C ASN A 107 -16.32 -14.81 12.78
N ASP A 108 -16.93 -14.40 13.88
CA ASP A 108 -17.97 -13.41 13.88
C ASP A 108 -17.29 -12.07 13.62
N ILE A 109 -17.49 -11.57 12.42
CA ILE A 109 -17.15 -10.19 12.11
C ILE A 109 -18.13 -9.35 12.93
N ALA A 110 -17.60 -8.64 13.94
CA ALA A 110 -18.38 -7.84 14.89
C ALA A 110 -19.06 -6.62 14.25
N VAL A 111 -18.80 -6.36 12.97
CA VAL A 111 -19.45 -5.29 12.22
C VAL A 111 -20.89 -5.71 11.91
N ASN A 112 -21.83 -4.97 12.49
CA ASN A 112 -23.26 -5.18 12.33
C ASN A 112 -23.94 -3.89 11.81
N PRO A 113 -23.84 -3.61 10.50
CA PRO A 113 -24.48 -2.44 9.92
C PRO A 113 -25.99 -2.49 10.16
N ASN A 114 -26.54 -1.38 10.67
CA ASN A 114 -27.97 -1.24 11.00
C ASN A 114 -28.51 -2.25 12.01
N ASN A 115 -27.65 -2.87 12.82
CA ASN A 115 -28.02 -3.87 13.82
C ASN A 115 -28.73 -5.13 13.24
N ASP A 116 -28.56 -5.43 11.95
CA ASP A 116 -29.16 -6.61 11.32
C ASP A 116 -28.41 -7.92 11.70
N PRO A 117 -29.01 -8.78 12.54
CA PRO A 117 -28.37 -10.01 12.99
C PRO A 117 -28.21 -11.07 11.88
N ASN A 118 -28.87 -10.91 10.72
CA ASN A 118 -28.90 -11.90 9.65
C ASN A 118 -27.86 -11.66 8.54
N LEU A 119 -26.97 -10.68 8.72
CA LEU A 119 -25.97 -10.37 7.71
C LEU A 119 -24.95 -11.49 7.56
N THR A 120 -24.75 -11.93 6.32
CA THR A 120 -23.72 -12.93 6.03
C THR A 120 -22.34 -12.32 6.22
N VAL A 121 -21.32 -13.17 6.40
CA VAL A 121 -19.92 -12.74 6.45
C VAL A 121 -19.53 -11.93 5.21
N ASN A 122 -20.06 -12.28 4.03
CA ASN A 122 -19.81 -11.54 2.79
C ASN A 122 -20.40 -10.12 2.81
N ASP A 123 -21.60 -9.95 3.36
CA ASP A 123 -22.23 -8.62 3.48
C ASP A 123 -21.48 -7.72 4.45
N LYS A 124 -21.02 -8.29 5.57
CA LYS A 124 -20.18 -7.58 6.55
C LYS A 124 -18.84 -7.16 5.94
N ILE A 125 -18.19 -8.04 5.17
CA ILE A 125 -16.94 -7.72 4.45
C ILE A 125 -17.19 -6.63 3.40
N LYS A 126 -18.27 -6.75 2.62
CA LYS A 126 -18.63 -5.76 1.60
C LYS A 126 -18.85 -4.38 2.23
N TYR A 127 -19.57 -4.30 3.33
CA TYR A 127 -19.75 -3.06 4.08
C TYR A 127 -18.43 -2.45 4.56
N ILE A 128 -17.53 -3.26 5.15
CA ILE A 128 -16.21 -2.77 5.58
C ILE A 128 -15.40 -2.26 4.38
N MET A 129 -15.44 -2.99 3.26
CA MET A 129 -14.73 -2.58 2.04
C MET A 129 -15.31 -1.30 1.47
N ASP A 130 -16.63 -1.16 1.44
CA ASP A 130 -17.31 0.04 0.98
C ASP A 130 -17.00 1.22 1.91
N ASP A 131 -17.08 1.08 3.23
CA ASP A 131 -16.75 2.15 4.19
C ASP A 131 -15.27 2.59 4.12
N PHE A 132 -14.34 1.64 4.06
CA PHE A 132 -12.91 1.95 3.98
C PHE A 132 -12.46 2.48 2.62
N PHE A 133 -13.11 2.07 1.53
CA PHE A 133 -12.63 2.32 0.16
C PHE A 133 -13.58 3.18 -0.71
N GLN A 134 -14.77 3.56 -0.23
CA GLN A 134 -15.58 4.62 -0.84
C GLN A 134 -15.10 5.97 -0.27
N SER A 135 -14.36 6.78 -1.01
CA SER A 135 -14.88 7.46 -2.20
C SER A 135 -13.76 7.85 -3.18
N HIS A 136 -13.61 7.06 -4.24
CA HIS A 136 -13.01 7.49 -5.51
C HIS A 136 -13.95 7.25 -6.72
N LEU A 137 -15.26 7.08 -6.46
CA LEU A 137 -16.30 7.03 -7.49
C LEU A 137 -17.33 8.14 -7.24
N GLN A 138 -16.86 9.37 -7.07
CA GLN A 138 -17.63 10.54 -7.47
C GLN A 138 -16.87 11.17 -8.64
N GLU A 139 -17.52 11.12 -9.79
CA GLU A 139 -17.17 11.68 -11.10
C GLU A 139 -16.18 12.85 -11.06
N ARG A 140 -15.07 12.68 -11.78
CA ARG A 140 -14.51 13.66 -12.74
C ARG A 140 -13.73 12.94 -13.83
#